data_AF-A0A3C0IM64-F1
#
_entry.id   AF-A0A3C0IM64-F1
#
_cell.length_a   1.000
_cell.length_b   1.000
_cell.length_c   1.000
_cell.angle_alpha   90.00
_cell.angle_beta   90.00
_cell.angle_gamma   90.00
#
_symmetry.space_group_name_H-M   'P 1'
#
loop_
_entity.id
_entity.type
_entity.pdbx_description
1 polymer ?
#
loop_
_entity_poly.entity_id
_entity_poly.type
_entity_poly.pdbx_seq_one_letter_code
_entity_poly.pdbx_strand_id
1 'polypeptide(L)'
;MLPTLLVYSEQSTPRLQYIVSQLQYILTINVTLTHNWDAYCQHQALRLAYVTHLPQGAPNGWHIVPTDILWEKNIQKQPLQLDSWQSLTTLFNHYKAEIPFDILAASFYLLSRYEEYLPHRKDSYGRYAHTESIAYKQQFLHQPLVQLWWLAMLQLAVAKGWGKPYEQVLAALPNTYQWLPTYDIDIAFAYKHKPLWLQMANALRHWRSGKLAYWWQQHQALVDVYAEPCYWLQQLHTQHQLPAIHFWLVASHRSRYDKNIAPSSKAMQRLIQNTVTQHGLHPSWQAAQQAPLVATERNALRQIVKQSVTISRQHYIAQTLPINYRWWVQAGIQTDYSMGYGSINGFRASIAKTYDFFDVLENQTLPIQVVPFSYMDANAIFEEKLSTTAAMQQAAAQQQLVQQVGGTWVTIAHNHFLTATAEYMPWRNLYKEMLQTFGG
;
A
#
# COMPACT_ATOMS: atom_id res chain seq x y z
N MET A 1 18.73 19.30 -13.14
CA MET A 1 18.73 19.28 -11.65
C MET A 1 17.29 19.39 -11.20
N LEU A 2 16.86 18.61 -10.21
CA LEU A 2 15.51 18.73 -9.66
C LEU A 2 15.33 20.11 -8.99
N PRO A 3 14.16 20.75 -9.10
CA PRO A 3 13.89 22.00 -8.39
C PRO A 3 13.93 21.76 -6.88
N THR A 4 14.22 22.82 -6.12
CA THR A 4 14.35 22.75 -4.66
C THR A 4 13.25 23.55 -3.96
N LEU A 5 12.57 22.90 -3.01
CA LEU A 5 11.66 23.53 -2.05
C LEU A 5 12.42 23.71 -0.74
N LEU A 6 12.60 24.96 -0.32
CA LEU A 6 13.23 25.27 0.97
C LEU A 6 12.16 25.45 2.04
N VAL A 7 12.17 24.57 3.04
CA VAL A 7 11.31 24.64 4.22
C VAL A 7 12.08 25.30 5.34
N TYR A 8 11.61 26.44 5.86
CA TYR A 8 12.14 27.07 7.06
C TYR A 8 11.29 26.70 8.27
N SER A 9 11.94 26.35 9.38
CA SER A 9 11.28 26.26 10.68
C SER A 9 12.25 26.63 11.79
N GLU A 10 11.74 27.18 12.88
CA GLU A 10 12.53 27.48 14.09
C GLU A 10 12.84 26.22 14.89
N GLN A 11 12.07 25.15 14.68
CA GLN A 11 12.19 23.88 15.40
C GLN A 11 12.62 22.74 14.47
N SER A 12 13.26 21.73 15.04
CA SER A 12 13.68 20.51 14.34
C SER A 12 13.35 19.29 15.20
N THR A 13 12.19 18.69 14.96
CA THR A 13 11.76 17.47 15.65
C THR A 13 11.85 16.26 14.73
N PRO A 14 11.92 15.03 15.26
CA PRO A 14 11.93 13.83 14.44
C PRO A 14 10.73 13.74 13.48
N ARG A 15 9.53 14.16 13.93
CA ARG A 15 8.31 14.16 13.10
C ARG A 15 8.40 15.15 11.94
N LEU A 16 8.90 16.37 12.19
CA LEU A 16 9.11 17.37 11.13
C LEU A 16 10.18 16.91 10.14
N GLN A 17 11.32 16.44 10.63
CA GLN A 17 12.42 15.94 9.80
C GLN A 17 11.94 14.80 8.90
N TYR A 18 11.19 13.85 9.46
CA TYR A 18 10.59 12.76 8.71
C TYR A 18 9.65 13.27 7.62
N ILE A 19 8.65 14.11 7.94
CA ILE A 19 7.69 14.49 6.91
C ILE A 19 8.36 15.28 5.79
N VAL A 20 9.30 16.18 6.12
CA VAL A 20 10.08 16.93 5.13
C VAL A 20 10.91 15.98 4.26
N SER A 21 11.52 14.93 4.82
CA SER A 21 12.27 13.94 4.03
C SER A 21 11.36 13.14 3.09
N GLN A 22 10.12 12.81 3.53
CA GLN A 22 9.16 12.10 2.68
C GLN A 22 8.69 12.95 1.49
N LEU A 23 8.59 14.28 1.64
CA LEU A 23 8.14 15.17 0.56
C LEU A 23 9.01 15.09 -0.69
N GLN A 24 10.31 14.85 -0.54
CA GLN A 24 11.21 14.68 -1.69
C GLN A 24 10.73 13.56 -2.62
N TYR A 25 10.27 12.43 -2.06
CA TYR A 25 9.75 11.30 -2.83
C TYR A 25 8.33 11.55 -3.34
N ILE A 26 7.48 12.16 -2.49
CA ILE A 26 6.09 12.48 -2.83
C ILE A 26 6.03 13.42 -4.05
N LEU A 27 6.90 14.43 -4.08
CA LEU A 27 6.91 15.48 -5.10
C LEU A 27 7.90 15.26 -6.23
N THR A 28 8.83 14.33 -6.08
CA THR A 28 9.93 14.13 -7.04
C THR A 28 10.76 15.43 -7.21
N ILE A 29 11.04 16.12 -6.11
CA ILE A 29 11.85 17.37 -6.06
C ILE A 29 12.84 17.29 -4.90
N ASN A 30 13.82 18.19 -4.85
CA ASN A 30 14.63 18.34 -3.65
C ASN A 30 13.86 19.11 -2.59
N VAL A 31 13.84 18.62 -1.35
CA VAL A 31 13.23 19.35 -0.22
C VAL A 31 14.25 19.47 0.89
N THR A 32 14.52 20.69 1.33
CA THR A 32 15.55 20.97 2.35
C THR A 32 14.93 21.70 3.53
N LEU A 33 15.20 21.22 4.75
CA LEU A 33 14.89 21.93 5.98
C LEU A 33 16.03 22.88 6.34
N THR A 34 15.71 24.14 6.66
CA THR A 34 16.66 25.12 7.19
C THR A 34 16.13 25.75 8.47
N HIS A 35 17.06 26.07 9.37
CA HIS A 35 16.80 26.86 10.58
C HIS A 35 17.43 28.26 10.49
N ASN A 36 18.05 28.57 9.35
CA ASN A 36 18.68 29.86 9.10
C ASN A 36 17.72 30.75 8.30
N TRP A 37 17.24 31.81 8.95
CA TRP A 37 16.33 32.80 8.34
C TRP A 37 16.98 33.57 7.19
N ASP A 38 18.25 33.96 7.29
CA ASP A 38 18.96 34.66 6.22
C ASP A 38 19.08 33.78 4.97
N ALA A 39 19.36 32.49 5.16
CA ALA A 39 19.38 31.51 4.06
C ALA A 39 17.99 31.37 3.41
N TYR A 40 16.92 31.38 4.19
CA TYR A 40 15.54 31.40 3.67
C TYR A 40 15.26 32.68 2.86
N CYS A 41 15.67 33.84 3.37
CA CYS A 41 15.50 35.13 2.71
C CYS A 41 16.25 35.20 1.36
N GLN A 42 17.46 34.66 1.29
CA GLN A 42 18.32 34.68 0.10
C GLN A 42 17.93 33.62 -0.96
N HIS A 43 17.18 32.58 -0.58
CA HIS A 43 16.81 31.50 -1.49
C HIS A 43 15.88 31.97 -2.60
N GLN A 44 16.21 31.65 -3.86
CA GLN A 44 15.51 32.17 -5.04
C GLN A 44 14.40 31.25 -5.57
N ALA A 45 14.34 30.00 -5.11
CA ALA A 45 13.29 29.07 -5.54
C ALA A 45 12.09 29.07 -4.57
N LEU A 46 11.20 28.09 -4.73
CA LEU A 46 10.00 27.99 -3.90
C LEU A 46 10.36 27.79 -2.43
N ARG A 47 9.64 28.51 -1.57
CA ARG A 47 9.89 28.61 -0.14
C ARG A 47 8.63 28.33 0.64
N LEU A 48 8.78 27.68 1.80
CA LEU A 48 7.72 27.47 2.77
C LEU A 48 8.24 27.81 4.16
N ALA A 49 7.68 28.83 4.80
CA ALA A 49 7.90 29.16 6.20
C ALA A 49 6.89 28.40 7.07
N TYR A 50 7.40 27.50 7.91
CA TYR A 50 6.64 26.68 8.86
C TYR A 50 6.84 27.23 10.28
N VAL A 51 6.13 28.31 10.58
CA VAL A 51 6.24 29.12 11.81
C VAL A 51 4.89 29.71 12.22
N THR A 52 4.69 29.95 13.51
CA THR A 52 3.43 30.52 14.03
C THR A 52 3.20 31.95 13.52
N HIS A 53 4.26 32.76 13.49
CA HIS A 53 4.21 34.14 13.02
C HIS A 53 5.25 34.33 11.92
N LEU A 54 4.81 34.79 10.75
CA LEU A 54 5.72 35.11 9.65
C LEU A 54 6.49 36.40 9.99
N PRO A 55 7.83 36.41 9.96
CA PRO A 55 8.60 37.61 10.24
C PRO A 55 8.27 38.75 9.27
N GLN A 56 8.29 39.99 9.75
CA GLN A 56 8.03 41.17 8.92
C GLN A 56 9.08 41.28 7.80
N GLY A 57 8.62 41.57 6.58
CA GLY A 57 9.50 41.65 5.41
C GLY A 57 9.92 40.28 4.85
N ALA A 58 9.30 39.19 5.29
CA ALA A 58 9.48 37.87 4.69
C ALA A 58 9.27 37.94 3.17
N PRO A 59 10.16 37.31 2.38
CA PRO A 59 9.99 37.25 0.93
C PRO A 59 8.78 36.38 0.56
N ASN A 60 8.35 36.50 -0.69
CA ASN A 60 7.27 35.67 -1.23
C ASN A 60 7.55 34.17 -1.06
N GLY A 61 6.56 33.47 -0.53
CA GLY A 61 6.59 32.04 -0.26
C GLY A 61 5.32 31.60 0.47
N TRP A 62 5.20 30.30 0.73
CA TRP A 62 4.12 29.77 1.53
C TRP A 62 4.36 30.06 3.01
N HIS A 63 3.30 30.40 3.73
CA HIS A 63 3.30 30.44 5.19
C HIS A 63 2.30 29.40 5.69
N ILE A 64 2.79 28.45 6.48
CA ILE A 64 1.98 27.41 7.11
C ILE A 64 2.16 27.55 8.62
N VAL A 65 1.03 27.70 9.32
CA VAL A 65 1.00 27.75 10.78
C VAL A 65 1.12 26.32 11.33
N PRO A 66 2.12 26.03 12.16
CA PRO A 66 2.32 24.69 12.70
C PRO A 66 1.22 24.25 13.66
N THR A 67 0.93 22.95 13.58
CA THR A 67 0.12 22.21 14.53
C THR A 67 1.02 21.40 15.45
N ASP A 68 0.65 21.31 16.72
CA ASP A 68 1.48 20.70 17.77
C ASP A 68 1.85 19.24 17.51
N ILE A 69 1.11 18.51 16.68
CA ILE A 69 1.42 17.10 16.37
C ILE A 69 2.85 16.88 15.86
N LEU A 70 3.46 17.85 15.15
CA LEU A 70 4.85 17.71 14.72
C LEU A 70 5.85 18.01 15.85
N TRP A 71 5.42 18.68 16.92
CA TRP A 71 6.24 19.04 18.08
C TRP A 71 6.12 18.04 19.24
N GLU A 72 4.99 17.34 19.30
CA GLU A 72 4.68 16.35 20.31
C GLU A 72 5.63 15.15 20.29
N LYS A 73 5.87 14.59 21.49
CA LYS A 73 6.50 13.27 21.67
C LYS A 73 5.47 12.20 22.03
N ASN A 74 4.42 12.58 22.75
CA ASN A 74 3.38 11.66 23.19
C ASN A 74 2.37 11.40 22.07
N ILE A 75 1.57 10.36 22.24
CA ILE A 75 0.42 10.04 21.39
C ILE A 75 -0.84 10.47 22.13
N GLN A 76 -1.63 11.34 21.50
CA GLN A 76 -2.89 11.82 22.06
C GLN A 76 -3.88 12.12 20.94
N LYS A 77 -5.17 12.17 21.28
CA LYS A 77 -6.21 12.49 20.31
C LYS A 77 -6.01 13.92 19.79
N GLN A 78 -5.97 14.05 18.47
CA GLN A 78 -5.70 15.31 17.80
C GLN A 78 -6.99 16.06 17.43
N PRO A 79 -7.07 17.40 17.61
CA PRO A 79 -8.19 18.21 17.16
C PRO A 79 -8.07 18.48 15.66
N LEU A 80 -8.52 17.54 14.82
CA LEU A 80 -8.27 17.54 13.37
C LEU A 80 -8.87 18.70 12.56
N GLN A 81 -9.64 19.62 13.14
CA GLN A 81 -10.31 20.78 12.49
C GLN A 81 -10.48 20.62 10.97
N LEU A 82 -11.59 20.01 10.54
CA LEU A 82 -11.81 19.58 9.16
C LEU A 82 -12.45 20.70 8.33
N ASP A 83 -12.04 20.81 7.07
CA ASP A 83 -12.62 21.74 6.08
C ASP A 83 -12.30 21.22 4.66
N SER A 84 -12.34 22.10 3.66
CA SER A 84 -11.98 21.84 2.28
C SER A 84 -11.09 22.94 1.70
N TRP A 85 -10.13 22.56 0.87
CA TRP A 85 -9.29 23.47 0.10
C TRP A 85 -9.07 22.89 -1.30
N GLN A 86 -9.37 23.67 -2.33
CA GLN A 86 -9.39 23.21 -3.74
C GLN A 86 -10.24 21.93 -3.94
N SER A 87 -11.40 21.86 -3.27
CA SER A 87 -12.31 20.69 -3.28
C SER A 87 -11.72 19.41 -2.67
N LEU A 88 -10.57 19.50 -2.00
CA LEU A 88 -9.95 18.40 -1.25
C LEU A 88 -10.27 18.59 0.23
N THR A 89 -10.69 17.53 0.92
CA THR A 89 -10.81 17.54 2.39
C THR A 89 -9.46 17.92 3.00
N THR A 90 -9.44 18.78 4.01
CA THR A 90 -8.23 19.19 4.74
C THR A 90 -8.33 18.83 6.22
N LEU A 91 -7.18 18.56 6.83
CA LEU A 91 -7.02 18.33 8.27
C LEU A 91 -6.20 19.47 8.87
N PHE A 92 -6.42 19.80 10.13
CA PHE A 92 -5.70 20.84 10.87
C PHE A 92 -5.84 22.22 10.21
N ASN A 93 -7.08 22.62 9.93
CA ASN A 93 -7.35 23.93 9.35
C ASN A 93 -7.04 25.06 10.33
N HIS A 94 -6.50 26.14 9.79
CA HIS A 94 -6.23 27.40 10.47
C HIS A 94 -6.79 28.53 9.59
N TYR A 95 -7.65 29.36 10.16
CA TYR A 95 -8.23 30.49 9.42
C TYR A 95 -7.16 31.57 9.18
N LYS A 96 -7.18 32.19 7.99
CA LYS A 96 -6.33 33.32 7.55
C LYS A 96 -4.98 32.98 6.90
N ALA A 97 -4.95 31.99 6.01
CA ALA A 97 -3.84 31.77 5.08
C ALA A 97 -4.37 31.31 3.71
N GLU A 98 -3.53 31.42 2.68
CA GLU A 98 -3.87 30.96 1.34
C GLU A 98 -3.92 29.42 1.23
N ILE A 99 -3.07 28.75 2.00
CA ILE A 99 -3.18 27.32 2.30
C ILE A 99 -3.72 27.25 3.73
N PRO A 100 -5.03 27.02 3.91
CA PRO A 100 -5.73 27.27 5.17
C PRO A 100 -5.56 26.13 6.17
N PHE A 101 -4.52 25.30 6.04
CA PHE A 101 -4.31 24.14 6.92
C PHE A 101 -2.84 23.77 7.00
N ASP A 102 -2.49 23.05 8.04
CA ASP A 102 -1.16 22.50 8.19
C ASP A 102 -0.96 21.25 7.32
N ILE A 103 -0.56 21.47 6.07
CA ILE A 103 -0.30 20.40 5.09
C ILE A 103 0.80 19.42 5.54
N LEU A 104 1.79 19.87 6.32
CA LEU A 104 2.86 19.01 6.84
C LEU A 104 2.31 18.10 7.95
N ALA A 105 1.56 18.65 8.92
CA ALA A 105 0.92 17.88 9.97
C ALA A 105 -0.14 16.91 9.43
N ALA A 106 -0.95 17.35 8.46
CA ALA A 106 -1.97 16.52 7.82
C ALA A 106 -1.35 15.33 7.07
N SER A 107 -0.25 15.59 6.33
CA SER A 107 0.49 14.53 5.64
C SER A 107 1.13 13.56 6.64
N PHE A 108 1.76 14.05 7.70
CA PHE A 108 2.32 13.22 8.76
C PHE A 108 1.26 12.31 9.41
N TYR A 109 0.09 12.87 9.75
CA TYR A 109 -1.01 12.13 10.38
C TYR A 109 -1.47 10.94 9.53
N LEU A 110 -1.63 11.14 8.21
CA LEU A 110 -2.08 10.11 7.28
C LEU A 110 -0.98 9.08 6.97
N LEU A 111 0.26 9.51 6.73
CA LEU A 111 1.37 8.61 6.38
C LEU A 111 1.84 7.75 7.56
N SER A 112 1.92 8.33 8.75
CA SER A 112 2.27 7.58 9.96
C SER A 112 1.15 6.65 10.45
N ARG A 113 -0.05 6.75 9.86
CA ARG A 113 -1.27 6.09 10.34
C ARG A 113 -1.54 6.42 11.81
N TYR A 114 -1.36 7.68 12.20
CA TYR A 114 -1.43 8.14 13.59
C TYR A 114 -2.72 7.69 14.30
N GLU A 115 -3.85 7.67 13.59
CA GLU A 115 -5.14 7.21 14.12
C GLU A 115 -5.14 5.76 14.65
N GLU A 116 -4.27 4.90 14.13
CA GLU A 116 -4.18 3.49 14.54
C GLU A 116 -3.46 3.31 15.89
N TYR A 117 -2.77 4.35 16.36
CA TYR A 117 -2.14 4.38 17.70
C TYR A 117 -3.13 4.80 18.79
N LEU A 118 -4.30 5.33 18.41
CA LEU A 118 -5.37 5.71 19.33
C LEU A 118 -6.33 4.53 19.55
N PRO A 119 -7.13 4.54 20.64
CA PRO A 119 -8.19 3.55 20.83
C PRO A 119 -9.14 3.52 19.61
N HIS A 120 -9.28 2.34 19.01
CA HIS A 120 -10.08 2.13 17.81
C HIS A 120 -10.76 0.76 17.84
N ARG A 121 -11.79 0.61 17.01
CA ARG A 121 -12.44 -0.69 16.78
C ARG A 121 -11.68 -1.48 15.72
N LYS A 122 -11.55 -2.77 15.97
CA LYS A 122 -11.00 -3.73 15.02
C LYS A 122 -12.11 -4.40 14.24
N ASP A 123 -11.80 -4.83 13.02
CA ASP A 123 -12.73 -5.64 12.23
C ASP A 123 -12.78 -7.11 12.72
N SER A 124 -13.54 -7.96 12.03
CA SER A 124 -13.71 -9.39 12.36
C SER A 124 -12.42 -10.21 12.29
N TYR A 125 -11.38 -9.67 11.65
CA TYR A 125 -10.06 -10.25 11.53
C TYR A 125 -9.08 -9.60 12.54
N GLY A 126 -9.49 -8.64 13.37
CA GLY A 126 -8.60 -7.98 14.32
C GLY A 126 -7.70 -6.92 13.68
N ARG A 127 -8.02 -6.48 12.47
CA ARG A 127 -7.34 -5.41 11.72
C ARG A 127 -7.95 -4.06 12.07
N TYR A 128 -7.28 -2.96 11.73
CA TYR A 128 -7.90 -1.64 11.81
C TYR A 128 -9.14 -1.57 10.90
N ALA A 129 -10.31 -1.29 11.48
CA ALA A 129 -11.55 -1.22 10.70
C ALA A 129 -11.54 0.04 9.83
N HIS A 130 -11.75 -0.12 8.51
CA HIS A 130 -11.77 1.03 7.58
C HIS A 130 -12.80 2.09 7.97
N THR A 131 -13.92 1.70 8.59
CA THR A 131 -14.97 2.60 9.08
C THR A 131 -14.52 3.50 10.22
N GLU A 132 -13.42 3.16 10.91
CA GLU A 132 -12.81 4.04 11.91
C GLU A 132 -11.90 5.10 11.28
N SER A 133 -11.44 4.91 10.04
CA SER A 133 -10.54 5.85 9.39
C SER A 133 -11.20 7.21 9.16
N ILE A 134 -10.42 8.28 9.34
CA ILE A 134 -10.85 9.62 8.94
C ILE A 134 -11.17 9.67 7.44
N ALA A 135 -10.43 8.91 6.62
CA ALA A 135 -10.61 8.83 5.18
C ALA A 135 -11.99 8.29 4.78
N TYR A 136 -12.48 7.27 5.47
CA TYR A 136 -13.84 6.77 5.28
C TYR A 136 -14.88 7.76 5.82
N LYS A 137 -14.70 8.24 7.05
CA LYS A 137 -15.63 9.16 7.72
C LYS A 137 -15.85 10.47 6.95
N GLN A 138 -14.83 10.94 6.23
CA GLN A 138 -14.84 12.15 5.42
C GLN A 138 -14.85 11.89 3.91
N GLN A 139 -15.13 10.65 3.48
CA GLN A 139 -15.37 10.28 2.08
C GLN A 139 -14.22 10.53 1.09
N PHE A 140 -12.97 10.56 1.56
CA PHE A 140 -11.77 10.68 0.70
C PHE A 140 -10.96 9.38 0.59
N LEU A 141 -11.48 8.26 1.09
CA LEU A 141 -10.81 6.95 1.10
C LEU A 141 -10.30 6.50 -0.28
N HIS A 142 -10.96 6.93 -1.36
CA HIS A 142 -10.58 6.59 -2.73
C HIS A 142 -9.59 7.58 -3.37
N GLN A 143 -9.01 8.49 -2.60
CA GLN A 143 -8.08 9.51 -3.10
C GLN A 143 -6.68 9.37 -2.48
N PRO A 144 -5.59 9.50 -3.26
CA PRO A 144 -4.24 9.67 -2.74
C PRO A 144 -4.06 11.13 -2.24
N LEU A 145 -4.85 11.49 -1.22
CA LEU A 145 -5.09 12.86 -0.77
C LEU A 145 -3.80 13.63 -0.44
N VAL A 146 -2.79 12.94 0.13
CA VAL A 146 -1.48 13.56 0.44
C VAL A 146 -0.85 14.11 -0.83
N GLN A 147 -0.77 13.33 -1.91
CA GLN A 147 -0.21 13.81 -3.17
C GLN A 147 -1.07 14.92 -3.77
N LEU A 148 -2.40 14.79 -3.74
CA LEU A 148 -3.31 15.80 -4.28
C LEU A 148 -3.11 17.17 -3.64
N TRP A 149 -2.97 17.24 -2.30
CA TRP A 149 -2.69 18.50 -1.59
C TRP A 149 -1.40 19.17 -2.05
N TRP A 150 -0.31 18.40 -2.15
CA TRP A 150 0.96 19.00 -2.53
C TRP A 150 1.02 19.39 -4.01
N LEU A 151 0.34 18.66 -4.89
CA LEU A 151 0.21 19.04 -6.29
C LEU A 151 -0.59 20.32 -6.44
N ALA A 152 -1.71 20.45 -5.71
CA ALA A 152 -2.48 21.68 -5.61
C ALA A 152 -1.62 22.88 -5.17
N MET A 153 -0.75 22.67 -4.16
CA MET A 153 0.19 23.70 -3.70
C MET A 153 1.20 24.10 -4.80
N LEU A 154 1.80 23.12 -5.48
CA LEU A 154 2.78 23.38 -6.54
C LEU A 154 2.13 24.08 -7.75
N GLN A 155 0.93 23.66 -8.15
CA GLN A 155 0.16 24.31 -9.21
C GLN A 155 -0.15 25.77 -8.88
N LEU A 156 -0.54 26.05 -7.64
CA LEU A 156 -0.78 27.42 -7.18
C LEU A 156 0.51 28.25 -7.16
N ALA A 157 1.64 27.65 -6.79
CA ALA A 157 2.95 28.31 -6.80
C ALA A 157 3.39 28.68 -8.23
N VAL A 158 3.13 27.79 -9.20
CA VAL A 158 3.35 28.04 -10.63
C VAL A 158 2.47 29.18 -11.12
N ALA A 159 1.18 29.16 -10.80
CA ALA A 159 0.23 30.21 -11.18
C ALA A 159 0.61 31.60 -10.66
N LYS A 160 1.31 31.68 -9.52
CA LYS A 160 1.85 32.92 -8.94
C LYS A 160 3.19 33.36 -9.51
N GLY A 161 3.80 32.57 -10.39
CA GLY A 161 5.14 32.83 -10.93
C GLY A 161 6.30 32.49 -9.97
N TRP A 162 6.02 31.89 -8.80
CA TRP A 162 7.07 31.43 -7.86
C TRP A 162 7.61 30.05 -8.24
N GLY A 163 6.86 29.31 -9.05
CA GLY A 163 7.06 27.89 -9.31
C GLY A 163 7.54 27.53 -10.72
N LYS A 164 8.07 28.44 -11.55
CA LYS A 164 8.42 28.13 -12.95
C LYS A 164 9.24 26.83 -13.14
N PRO A 165 10.27 26.53 -12.31
CA PRO A 165 10.99 25.25 -12.41
C PRO A 165 10.14 23.99 -12.16
N TYR A 166 8.98 24.13 -11.51
CA TYR A 166 8.06 23.05 -11.16
C TYR A 166 7.04 22.74 -12.27
N GLU A 167 6.90 23.60 -13.28
CA GLU A 167 6.04 23.32 -14.46
C GLU A 167 6.45 22.02 -15.14
N GLN A 168 7.75 21.80 -15.31
CA GLN A 168 8.29 20.57 -15.90
C GLN A 168 8.04 19.35 -15.02
N VAL A 169 8.12 19.50 -13.70
CA VAL A 169 7.81 18.43 -12.75
C VAL A 169 6.34 18.04 -12.90
N LEU A 170 5.43 19.01 -12.81
CA LEU A 170 3.99 18.77 -12.93
C LEU A 170 3.61 18.14 -14.27
N ALA A 171 4.21 18.60 -15.37
CA ALA A 171 3.97 18.06 -16.71
C ALA A 171 4.53 16.63 -16.88
N ALA A 172 5.59 16.26 -16.16
CA ALA A 172 6.20 14.94 -16.25
C ALA A 172 5.53 13.90 -15.34
N LEU A 173 4.80 14.30 -14.29
CA LEU A 173 4.21 13.38 -13.31
C LEU A 173 3.36 12.28 -13.93
N PRO A 174 2.42 12.54 -14.88
CA PRO A 174 1.64 11.46 -15.48
C PRO A 174 2.48 10.40 -16.18
N ASN A 175 3.68 10.76 -16.64
CA ASN A 175 4.61 9.84 -17.30
C ASN A 175 5.45 9.03 -16.30
N THR A 176 5.41 9.35 -15.00
CA THR A 176 6.05 8.55 -13.94
C THR A 176 5.10 7.50 -13.35
N TYR A 177 3.86 7.44 -13.84
CA TYR A 177 2.89 6.41 -13.50
C TYR A 177 3.45 5.01 -13.77
N GLN A 178 3.18 4.09 -12.85
CA GLN A 178 3.49 2.68 -13.02
C GLN A 178 2.34 1.83 -12.50
N TRP A 179 2.07 0.71 -13.14
CA TRP A 179 1.25 -0.35 -12.57
C TRP A 179 2.13 -1.50 -12.10
N LEU A 180 1.94 -1.91 -10.85
CA LEU A 180 2.59 -3.06 -10.24
C LEU A 180 1.53 -4.09 -9.85
N PRO A 181 1.24 -5.08 -10.72
CA PRO A 181 0.42 -6.21 -10.36
C PRO A 181 1.15 -7.11 -9.35
N THR A 182 0.43 -7.55 -8.33
CA THR A 182 0.95 -8.44 -7.28
C THR A 182 -0.03 -9.55 -6.97
N TYR A 183 0.49 -10.69 -6.52
CA TYR A 183 -0.29 -11.90 -6.35
C TYR A 183 -0.10 -12.53 -4.98
N ASP A 184 -1.21 -12.82 -4.30
CA ASP A 184 -1.22 -13.49 -3.01
C ASP A 184 -1.57 -14.96 -3.22
N ILE A 185 -0.62 -15.85 -2.88
CA ILE A 185 -0.74 -17.30 -3.07
C ILE A 185 -1.16 -17.97 -1.76
N ASP A 186 -2.40 -17.72 -1.33
CA ASP A 186 -2.97 -18.23 -0.08
C ASP A 186 -3.19 -19.74 -0.11
N ILE A 187 -3.62 -20.23 -1.27
CA ILE A 187 -3.94 -21.64 -1.50
C ILE A 187 -3.40 -22.05 -2.86
N ALA A 188 -2.19 -22.60 -2.88
CA ALA A 188 -1.51 -23.08 -4.07
C ALA A 188 -2.20 -24.31 -4.72
N PHE A 189 -2.89 -25.13 -3.92
CA PHE A 189 -3.52 -26.37 -4.39
C PHE A 189 -4.91 -26.53 -3.78
N ALA A 190 -5.95 -26.70 -4.59
CA ALA A 190 -7.32 -26.95 -4.19
C ALA A 190 -7.52 -28.38 -3.68
N TYR A 191 -6.92 -29.35 -4.38
CA TYR A 191 -7.21 -30.78 -4.19
C TYR A 191 -5.93 -31.61 -4.06
N LYS A 192 -4.99 -31.42 -4.99
CA LYS A 192 -3.77 -32.22 -5.07
C LYS A 192 -2.83 -31.91 -3.90
N HIS A 193 -2.03 -32.91 -3.54
CA HIS A 193 -0.98 -32.83 -2.51
C HIS A 193 -1.45 -32.46 -1.09
N LYS A 194 -2.76 -32.36 -0.85
CA LYS A 194 -3.33 -32.20 0.49
C LYS A 194 -3.27 -33.53 1.27
N PRO A 195 -3.23 -33.47 2.60
CA PRO A 195 -3.35 -34.66 3.46
C PRO A 195 -4.56 -35.54 3.08
N LEU A 196 -4.39 -36.86 3.11
CA LEU A 196 -5.43 -37.83 2.71
C LEU A 196 -6.75 -37.63 3.45
N TRP A 197 -6.71 -37.34 4.75
CA TRP A 197 -7.92 -37.09 5.54
C TRP A 197 -8.74 -35.89 5.03
N LEU A 198 -8.07 -34.84 4.51
CA LEU A 198 -8.75 -33.68 3.90
C LEU A 198 -9.34 -34.04 2.53
N GLN A 199 -8.63 -34.86 1.75
CA GLN A 199 -9.15 -35.35 0.47
C GLN A 199 -10.43 -36.17 0.69
N MET A 200 -10.43 -37.05 1.71
CA MET A 200 -11.61 -37.84 2.10
C MET A 200 -12.77 -36.94 2.62
N ALA A 201 -12.47 -35.96 3.47
CA ALA A 201 -13.48 -35.04 3.98
C ALA A 201 -14.12 -34.19 2.86
N ASN A 202 -13.32 -33.73 1.89
CA ASN A 202 -13.83 -33.01 0.72
C ASN A 202 -14.65 -33.94 -0.19
N ALA A 203 -14.19 -35.17 -0.43
CA ALA A 203 -14.94 -36.16 -1.22
C ALA A 203 -16.33 -36.44 -0.62
N LEU A 204 -16.40 -36.63 0.71
CA LEU A 204 -17.67 -36.82 1.42
C LEU A 204 -18.59 -35.60 1.29
N ARG A 205 -18.03 -34.38 1.38
CA ARG A 205 -18.80 -33.14 1.19
C ARG A 205 -19.36 -33.05 -0.23
N HIS A 206 -18.55 -33.34 -1.25
CA HIS A 206 -18.98 -33.29 -2.65
C HIS A 206 -19.97 -34.40 -3.00
N TRP A 207 -19.84 -35.59 -2.42
CA TRP A 207 -20.84 -36.65 -2.53
C TRP A 207 -22.19 -36.20 -1.97
N ARG A 208 -22.21 -35.61 -0.77
CA ARG A 208 -23.44 -35.06 -0.16
C ARG A 208 -24.07 -33.92 -0.97
N SER A 209 -23.26 -33.14 -1.69
CA SER A 209 -23.75 -32.04 -2.52
C SER A 209 -24.01 -32.43 -3.98
N GLY A 210 -23.94 -33.72 -4.35
CA GLY A 210 -24.14 -34.18 -5.73
C GLY A 210 -23.05 -33.76 -6.73
N LYS A 211 -21.88 -33.31 -6.26
CA LYS A 211 -20.76 -32.79 -7.08
C LYS A 211 -19.58 -33.76 -7.18
N LEU A 212 -19.80 -35.06 -6.96
CA LEU A 212 -18.72 -36.06 -6.93
C LEU A 212 -17.99 -36.20 -8.28
N ALA A 213 -18.73 -36.17 -9.39
CA ALA A 213 -18.15 -36.23 -10.73
C ALA A 213 -17.20 -35.05 -10.99
N TYR A 214 -17.59 -33.83 -10.60
CA TYR A 214 -16.74 -32.64 -10.68
C TYR A 214 -15.48 -32.79 -9.84
N TRP A 215 -15.60 -33.27 -8.59
CA TRP A 215 -14.44 -33.53 -7.73
C TRP A 215 -13.47 -34.53 -8.37
N TRP A 216 -13.98 -35.63 -8.96
CA TRP A 216 -13.15 -36.62 -9.65
C TRP A 216 -12.42 -36.05 -10.87
N GLN A 217 -13.11 -35.23 -11.67
CA GLN A 217 -12.51 -34.52 -12.80
C GLN A 217 -11.34 -33.62 -12.36
N GLN A 218 -11.50 -32.88 -11.26
CA GLN A 218 -10.43 -32.01 -10.73
C GLN A 218 -9.21 -32.81 -10.23
N HIS A 219 -9.43 -34.01 -9.67
CA HIS A 219 -8.35 -34.89 -9.25
C HIS A 219 -7.59 -35.52 -10.43
N GLN A 220 -8.27 -35.79 -11.55
CA GLN A 220 -7.67 -36.35 -12.77
C GLN A 220 -6.96 -35.31 -13.64
N ALA A 221 -7.33 -34.03 -13.55
CA ALA A 221 -6.69 -32.95 -14.30
C ALA A 221 -5.17 -32.97 -14.11
N LEU A 222 -4.37 -32.66 -15.15
CA LEU A 222 -2.91 -32.70 -15.07
C LEU A 222 -2.37 -31.70 -14.03
N VAL A 223 -2.89 -30.48 -14.04
CA VAL A 223 -2.54 -29.40 -13.13
C VAL A 223 -3.69 -29.16 -12.15
N ASP A 224 -3.38 -28.85 -10.89
CA ASP A 224 -4.39 -28.47 -9.90
C ASP A 224 -5.01 -27.11 -10.27
N VAL A 225 -6.32 -26.97 -10.11
CA VAL A 225 -7.08 -25.77 -10.50
C VAL A 225 -6.59 -24.48 -9.82
N TYR A 226 -5.97 -24.55 -8.63
CA TYR A 226 -5.39 -23.36 -7.99
C TYR A 226 -3.91 -23.14 -8.33
N ALA A 227 -3.21 -24.18 -8.79
CA ALA A 227 -1.85 -24.05 -9.28
C ALA A 227 -1.81 -23.51 -10.73
N GLU A 228 -2.82 -23.86 -11.55
CA GLU A 228 -2.92 -23.44 -12.96
C GLU A 228 -2.82 -21.92 -13.15
N PRO A 229 -3.50 -21.07 -12.37
CA PRO A 229 -3.40 -19.62 -12.51
C PRO A 229 -1.98 -19.09 -12.33
N CYS A 230 -1.14 -19.72 -11.50
CA CYS A 230 0.26 -19.30 -11.32
C CYS A 230 1.05 -19.47 -12.63
N TYR A 231 0.85 -20.58 -13.34
CA TYR A 231 1.49 -20.81 -14.64
C TYR A 231 0.93 -19.90 -15.74
N TRP A 232 -0.38 -19.66 -15.73
CA TRP A 232 -1.02 -18.75 -16.66
C TRP A 232 -0.55 -17.30 -16.49
N LEU A 233 -0.46 -16.82 -15.24
CA LEU A 233 0.09 -15.49 -14.94
C LEU A 233 1.54 -15.37 -15.39
N GLN A 234 2.36 -16.39 -15.18
CA GLN A 234 3.74 -16.41 -15.65
C GLN A 234 3.82 -16.24 -17.19
N GLN A 235 2.97 -16.92 -17.94
CA GLN A 235 2.91 -16.77 -19.40
C GLN A 235 2.55 -15.34 -19.80
N LEU A 236 1.57 -14.72 -19.14
CA LEU A 236 1.20 -13.34 -19.37
C LEU A 236 2.35 -12.36 -19.08
N HIS A 237 3.05 -12.51 -17.95
CA HIS A 237 4.19 -11.66 -17.63
C HIS A 237 5.33 -11.81 -18.62
N THR A 238 5.60 -13.04 -19.07
CA THR A 238 6.63 -13.30 -20.08
C THR A 238 6.26 -12.66 -21.42
N GLN A 239 4.99 -12.72 -21.81
CA GLN A 239 4.48 -12.17 -23.05
C GLN A 239 4.47 -10.62 -23.06
N HIS A 240 4.08 -10.01 -21.94
CA HIS A 240 3.88 -8.56 -21.85
C HIS A 240 5.05 -7.79 -21.21
N GLN A 241 6.11 -8.49 -20.78
CA GLN A 241 7.27 -7.91 -20.07
C GLN A 241 6.86 -7.07 -18.84
N LEU A 242 5.74 -7.40 -18.22
CA LEU A 242 5.21 -6.68 -17.07
C LEU A 242 5.90 -7.17 -15.79
N PRO A 243 6.51 -6.28 -14.99
CA PRO A 243 7.03 -6.65 -13.69
C PRO A 243 5.88 -7.04 -12.75
N ALA A 244 6.11 -8.05 -11.90
CA ALA A 244 5.16 -8.47 -10.88
C ALA A 244 5.84 -9.12 -9.69
N ILE A 245 5.07 -9.26 -8.62
CA ILE A 245 5.51 -9.88 -7.37
C ILE A 245 4.53 -10.97 -6.97
N HIS A 246 5.02 -12.16 -6.66
CA HIS A 246 4.24 -13.21 -6.02
C HIS A 246 4.61 -13.31 -4.54
N PHE A 247 3.62 -13.12 -3.66
CA PHE A 247 3.73 -13.30 -2.22
C PHE A 247 3.33 -14.73 -1.84
N TRP A 248 4.28 -15.46 -1.25
CA TRP A 248 4.12 -16.89 -0.97
C TRP A 248 3.82 -17.15 0.50
N LEU A 249 2.66 -17.75 0.77
CA LEU A 249 2.30 -18.22 2.10
C LEU A 249 2.99 -19.55 2.39
N VAL A 250 4.08 -19.48 3.13
CA VAL A 250 4.95 -20.62 3.47
C VAL A 250 4.88 -21.00 4.95
N ALA A 251 3.68 -20.92 5.54
CA ALA A 251 3.45 -21.37 6.92
C ALA A 251 3.88 -22.83 7.11
N SER A 252 4.63 -23.12 8.17
CA SER A 252 5.06 -24.49 8.50
C SER A 252 3.90 -25.37 8.94
N HIS A 253 2.86 -24.77 9.54
CA HIS A 253 1.68 -25.45 10.04
C HIS A 253 0.40 -24.89 9.40
N ARG A 254 -0.54 -25.79 9.13
CA ARG A 254 -1.88 -25.41 8.66
C ARG A 254 -2.69 -24.85 9.81
N SER A 255 -3.45 -23.79 9.56
CA SER A 255 -4.35 -23.17 10.52
C SER A 255 -5.73 -22.92 9.90
N ARG A 256 -6.62 -22.25 10.64
CA ARG A 256 -7.91 -21.79 10.10
C ARG A 256 -7.73 -20.89 8.88
N TYR A 257 -6.74 -20.01 8.93
CA TYR A 257 -6.44 -19.02 7.88
C TYR A 257 -5.37 -19.56 6.94
N ASP A 258 -4.32 -20.20 7.46
CA ASP A 258 -3.17 -20.65 6.67
C ASP A 258 -3.41 -22.04 6.08
N LYS A 259 -3.82 -22.08 4.82
CA LYS A 259 -4.36 -23.29 4.17
C LYS A 259 -3.44 -23.94 3.14
N ASN A 260 -2.20 -23.46 3.01
CA ASN A 260 -1.23 -24.04 2.08
C ASN A 260 -0.71 -25.41 2.52
N ILE A 261 -0.17 -26.16 1.56
CA ILE A 261 0.58 -27.39 1.85
C ILE A 261 1.95 -27.01 2.43
N ALA A 262 2.62 -27.98 3.07
CA ALA A 262 3.92 -27.73 3.70
C ALA A 262 4.94 -27.16 2.68
N PRO A 263 5.73 -26.13 3.05
CA PRO A 263 6.76 -25.55 2.18
C PRO A 263 7.85 -26.54 1.76
N SER A 264 8.07 -27.58 2.58
CA SER A 264 8.99 -28.68 2.30
C SER A 264 8.49 -29.65 1.22
N SER A 265 7.21 -29.57 0.81
CA SER A 265 6.66 -30.40 -0.25
C SER A 265 7.31 -30.10 -1.59
N LYS A 266 7.75 -31.14 -2.31
CA LYS A 266 8.28 -31.01 -3.68
C LYS A 266 7.32 -30.28 -4.62
N ALA A 267 6.01 -30.42 -4.43
CA ALA A 267 5.01 -29.73 -5.24
C ALA A 267 5.01 -28.21 -5.00
N MET A 268 5.08 -27.79 -3.73
CA MET A 268 5.17 -26.36 -3.39
C MET A 268 6.49 -25.76 -3.87
N GLN A 269 7.61 -26.46 -3.64
CA GLN A 269 8.92 -26.00 -4.08
C GLN A 269 8.99 -25.82 -5.60
N ARG A 270 8.50 -26.80 -6.36
CA ARG A 270 8.44 -26.70 -7.83
C ARG A 270 7.55 -25.56 -8.31
N LEU A 271 6.40 -25.35 -7.67
CA LEU A 271 5.51 -24.24 -8.03
C LEU A 271 6.23 -22.90 -7.84
N ILE A 272 6.82 -22.69 -6.66
CA ILE A 272 7.57 -21.47 -6.34
C ILE A 272 8.76 -21.29 -7.30
N GLN A 273 9.58 -22.32 -7.49
CA GLN A 273 10.79 -22.26 -8.32
C GLN A 273 10.51 -22.04 -9.80
N ASN A 274 9.34 -22.46 -10.29
CA ASN A 274 8.97 -22.26 -11.69
C ASN A 274 8.45 -20.84 -11.94
N THR A 275 8.05 -20.09 -10.92
CA THR A 275 7.62 -18.69 -11.05
C THR A 275 8.84 -17.78 -11.25
N VAL A 276 8.88 -17.04 -12.36
CA VAL A 276 10.04 -16.22 -12.78
C VAL A 276 10.01 -14.79 -12.22
N THR A 277 8.83 -14.33 -11.79
CA THR A 277 8.66 -12.99 -11.22
C THR A 277 9.32 -12.88 -9.84
N GLN A 278 9.45 -11.67 -9.31
CA GLN A 278 9.98 -11.46 -7.96
C GLN A 278 9.16 -12.22 -6.89
N HIS A 279 9.87 -12.81 -5.92
CA HIS A 279 9.25 -13.53 -4.79
C HIS A 279 9.23 -12.66 -3.54
N GLY A 280 8.06 -12.52 -2.93
CA GLY A 280 7.87 -11.95 -1.62
C GLY A 280 7.39 -12.96 -0.60
N LEU A 281 7.66 -12.69 0.68
CA LEU A 281 7.09 -13.45 1.77
C LEU A 281 5.62 -13.06 1.96
N HIS A 282 4.73 -14.02 2.10
CA HIS A 282 3.39 -13.80 2.65
C HIS A 282 3.38 -14.36 4.07
N PRO A 283 3.81 -13.61 5.11
CA PRO A 283 3.90 -14.14 6.45
C PRO A 283 2.52 -14.65 6.89
N SER A 284 2.51 -15.81 7.54
CA SER A 284 1.28 -16.44 7.97
C SER A 284 0.46 -15.54 8.90
N TRP A 285 -0.82 -15.87 9.03
CA TRP A 285 -1.69 -15.21 10.02
C TRP A 285 -1.09 -15.30 11.43
N GLN A 286 -0.43 -16.42 11.74
CA GLN A 286 0.21 -16.65 13.03
C GLN A 286 1.47 -15.79 13.22
N ALA A 287 2.23 -15.55 12.15
CA ALA A 287 3.44 -14.73 12.19
C ALA A 287 3.14 -13.27 12.59
N ALA A 288 1.95 -12.76 12.29
CA ALA A 288 1.50 -11.46 12.78
C ALA A 288 1.36 -11.37 14.32
N GLN A 289 1.35 -12.50 15.01
CA GLN A 289 1.19 -12.58 16.47
C GLN A 289 2.46 -13.07 17.18
N GLN A 290 3.46 -13.53 16.42
CA GLN A 290 4.67 -14.16 16.95
C GLN A 290 5.91 -13.75 16.16
N ALA A 291 6.67 -12.79 16.70
CA ALA A 291 7.88 -12.24 16.06
C ALA A 291 8.84 -13.30 15.46
N PRO A 292 9.16 -14.42 16.15
CA PRO A 292 10.13 -15.39 15.63
C PRO A 292 9.66 -16.13 14.36
N LEU A 293 8.35 -16.22 14.12
CA LEU A 293 7.82 -16.96 12.97
C LEU A 293 8.13 -16.26 11.65
N VAL A 294 8.16 -14.92 11.61
CA VAL A 294 8.48 -14.16 10.39
C VAL A 294 9.86 -14.55 9.87
N ALA A 295 10.87 -14.62 10.76
CA ALA A 295 12.23 -14.99 10.38
C ALA A 295 12.31 -16.45 9.91
N THR A 296 11.59 -17.36 10.57
CA THR A 296 11.49 -18.78 10.19
C THR A 296 10.89 -18.94 8.80
N GLU A 297 9.74 -18.32 8.53
CA GLU A 297 9.04 -18.40 7.25
C GLU A 297 9.82 -17.72 6.12
N ARG A 298 10.43 -16.56 6.38
CA ARG A 298 11.37 -15.91 5.45
C ARG A 298 12.51 -16.85 5.07
N ASN A 299 13.11 -17.51 6.06
CA ASN A 299 14.23 -18.43 5.84
C ASN A 299 13.79 -19.66 5.04
N ALA A 300 12.58 -20.17 5.27
CA ALA A 300 12.01 -21.26 4.47
C ALA A 300 11.83 -20.84 3.00
N LEU A 301 11.23 -19.67 2.73
CA LEU A 301 11.10 -19.18 1.35
C LEU A 301 12.46 -18.96 0.70
N ARG A 302 13.40 -18.31 1.39
CA ARG A 302 14.79 -18.10 0.95
C ARG A 302 15.47 -19.40 0.54
N GLN A 303 15.26 -20.48 1.30
CA GLN A 303 15.82 -21.80 0.98
C GLN A 303 15.21 -22.42 -0.28
N ILE A 304 13.97 -22.10 -0.62
CA ILE A 304 13.28 -22.59 -1.82
C ILE A 304 13.73 -21.80 -3.06
N VAL A 305 13.72 -20.47 -2.97
CA VAL A 305 14.04 -19.57 -4.11
C VAL A 305 15.55 -19.39 -4.33
N LYS A 306 16.39 -19.71 -3.35
CA LYS A 306 17.86 -19.54 -3.38
C LYS A 306 18.31 -18.09 -3.62
N GLN A 307 17.48 -17.13 -3.20
CA GLN A 307 17.69 -15.68 -3.32
C GLN A 307 17.28 -14.99 -2.02
N SER A 308 17.74 -13.75 -1.80
CA SER A 308 17.29 -12.94 -0.67
C SER A 308 15.79 -12.68 -0.73
N VAL A 309 15.13 -12.77 0.43
CA VAL A 309 13.70 -12.44 0.58
C VAL A 309 13.63 -11.23 1.51
N THR A 310 13.49 -10.05 0.91
CA THR A 310 13.51 -8.76 1.63
C THR A 310 12.16 -8.03 1.56
N ILE A 311 11.17 -8.58 0.86
CA ILE A 311 9.85 -7.96 0.74
C ILE A 311 8.77 -8.85 1.35
N SER A 312 7.73 -8.22 1.90
CA SER A 312 6.58 -8.95 2.47
C SER A 312 5.24 -8.32 2.13
N ARG A 313 4.19 -9.14 2.26
CA ARG A 313 2.81 -8.70 2.45
C ARG A 313 2.17 -9.60 3.49
N GLN A 314 1.59 -9.08 4.55
CA GLN A 314 0.95 -9.86 5.60
C GLN A 314 -0.29 -10.59 5.08
N HIS A 315 -0.41 -11.89 5.39
CA HIS A 315 -1.63 -12.64 5.07
C HIS A 315 -2.85 -11.96 5.70
N TYR A 316 -3.91 -11.80 4.90
CA TYR A 316 -5.12 -11.02 5.21
C TYR A 316 -4.88 -9.54 5.57
N ILE A 317 -3.67 -9.00 5.36
CA ILE A 317 -3.30 -7.64 5.76
C ILE A 317 -3.43 -7.45 7.29
N ALA A 318 -3.24 -8.54 8.03
CA ALA A 318 -3.46 -8.61 9.47
C ALA A 318 -2.30 -8.05 10.29
N GLN A 319 -2.01 -6.77 10.10
CA GLN A 319 -0.93 -6.08 10.80
C GLN A 319 -1.44 -5.14 11.90
N THR A 320 -0.71 -5.12 13.00
CA THR A 320 -0.81 -4.17 14.11
C THR A 320 0.41 -3.24 14.06
N LEU A 321 0.16 -1.97 13.78
CA LEU A 321 1.20 -0.96 13.73
C LEU A 321 1.57 -0.48 15.15
N PRO A 322 2.84 -0.16 15.42
CA PRO A 322 4.03 -0.40 14.61
C PRO A 322 4.67 -1.78 14.85
N ILE A 323 4.08 -2.60 15.73
CA ILE A 323 4.65 -3.85 16.26
C ILE A 323 5.13 -4.77 15.14
N ASN A 324 4.29 -5.02 14.13
CA ASN A 324 4.67 -5.91 13.03
C ASN A 324 5.78 -5.32 12.14
N TYR A 325 5.81 -3.99 11.91
CA TYR A 325 6.92 -3.34 11.20
C TYR A 325 8.25 -3.53 11.91
N ARG A 326 8.29 -3.42 13.24
CA ARG A 326 9.50 -3.73 14.01
C ARG A 326 9.95 -5.18 13.81
N TRP A 327 9.02 -6.14 13.83
CA TRP A 327 9.35 -7.55 13.64
C TRP A 327 9.81 -7.87 12.22
N TRP A 328 9.22 -7.24 11.20
CA TRP A 328 9.68 -7.37 9.82
C TRP A 328 11.10 -6.83 9.65
N VAL A 329 11.40 -5.66 10.19
CA VAL A 329 12.76 -5.10 10.21
C VAL A 329 13.75 -6.05 10.88
N GLN A 330 13.42 -6.57 12.07
CA GLN A 330 14.26 -7.53 12.80
C GLN A 330 14.45 -8.83 12.00
N ALA A 331 13.43 -9.26 11.28
CA ALA A 331 13.47 -10.36 10.34
C ALA A 331 14.04 -9.96 8.98
N GLY A 332 14.74 -8.83 8.84
CA GLY A 332 15.44 -8.40 7.61
C GLY A 332 14.56 -8.14 6.38
N ILE A 333 13.27 -7.88 6.58
CA ILE A 333 12.39 -7.32 5.56
C ILE A 333 12.66 -5.82 5.46
N GLN A 334 12.80 -5.33 4.23
CA GLN A 334 13.13 -3.95 3.86
C GLN A 334 11.94 -3.22 3.25
N THR A 335 11.00 -3.94 2.63
CA THR A 335 9.82 -3.34 1.99
C THR A 335 8.57 -4.15 2.29
N ASP A 336 7.52 -3.49 2.73
CA ASP A 336 6.21 -4.10 2.98
C ASP A 336 5.14 -3.57 2.03
N TYR A 337 4.28 -4.48 1.58
CA TYR A 337 3.19 -4.26 0.64
C TYR A 337 1.81 -4.47 1.29
N SER A 338 1.72 -4.35 2.62
CA SER A 338 0.51 -4.60 3.40
C SER A 338 -0.33 -3.34 3.64
N MET A 339 0.16 -2.16 3.26
CA MET A 339 -0.56 -0.91 3.55
C MET A 339 -1.76 -0.70 2.61
N GLY A 340 -2.88 -1.32 2.95
CA GLY A 340 -4.18 -1.14 2.33
C GLY A 340 -5.30 -1.63 3.26
N TYR A 341 -6.55 -1.49 2.81
CA TYR A 341 -7.70 -2.00 3.55
C TYR A 341 -8.07 -3.39 3.06
N GLY A 342 -8.30 -4.31 4.00
CA GLY A 342 -8.71 -5.68 3.68
C GLY A 342 -10.23 -5.88 3.67
N SER A 343 -11.01 -4.80 3.60
CA SER A 343 -12.48 -4.82 3.63
C SER A 343 -13.13 -3.81 2.66
N ILE A 344 -12.33 -3.08 1.89
CA ILE A 344 -12.78 -2.07 0.91
C ILE A 344 -11.60 -1.66 0.03
N ASN A 345 -11.80 -1.38 -1.25
CA ASN A 345 -10.76 -0.80 -2.11
C ASN A 345 -10.55 0.69 -1.84
N GLY A 346 -9.29 1.11 -1.62
CA GLY A 346 -8.90 2.51 -1.45
C GLY A 346 -7.54 2.71 -0.80
N PHE A 347 -7.15 3.97 -0.62
CA PHE A 347 -5.80 4.37 -0.18
C PHE A 347 -5.74 4.50 1.34
N ARG A 348 -5.26 3.44 2.03
CA ARG A 348 -5.17 3.44 3.50
C ARG A 348 -4.29 4.54 4.06
N ALA A 349 -3.12 4.79 3.47
CA ALA A 349 -2.24 5.89 3.86
C ALA A 349 -2.48 7.18 3.04
N SER A 350 -3.58 7.24 2.26
CA SER A 350 -3.90 8.37 1.38
C SER A 350 -2.76 8.80 0.45
N ILE A 351 -1.99 7.82 -0.03
CA ILE A 351 -0.83 8.00 -0.90
C ILE A 351 -0.73 6.80 -1.86
N ALA A 352 -0.21 7.07 -3.06
CA ALA A 352 0.05 6.12 -4.14
C ALA A 352 1.55 6.06 -4.50
N LYS A 353 2.43 6.34 -3.55
CA LYS A 353 3.88 6.29 -3.69
C LYS A 353 4.49 5.57 -2.50
N THR A 354 5.66 4.99 -2.72
CA THR A 354 6.49 4.42 -1.66
C THR A 354 6.92 5.52 -0.69
N TYR A 355 6.90 5.22 0.60
CA TYR A 355 7.37 6.10 1.66
C TYR A 355 8.01 5.28 2.78
N ASP A 356 8.88 5.88 3.59
CA ASP A 356 9.43 5.20 4.77
C ASP A 356 8.41 5.24 5.91
N PHE A 357 8.34 4.20 6.73
CA PHE A 357 7.40 4.20 7.85
C PHE A 357 7.95 4.94 9.08
N PHE A 358 7.12 5.82 9.68
CA PHE A 358 7.44 6.47 10.95
C PHE A 358 6.76 5.78 12.13
N ASP A 359 7.57 5.31 13.08
CA ASP A 359 7.10 4.77 14.34
C ASP A 359 6.78 5.90 15.32
N VAL A 360 5.49 6.17 15.53
CA VAL A 360 5.04 7.26 16.41
C VAL A 360 5.33 6.95 17.88
N LEU A 361 5.40 5.66 18.27
CA LEU A 361 5.70 5.27 19.66
C LEU A 361 7.15 5.62 20.03
N GLU A 362 8.12 5.31 19.15
CA GLU A 362 9.53 5.66 19.39
C GLU A 362 9.90 7.07 18.85
N ASN A 363 9.02 7.73 18.10
CA ASN A 363 9.32 8.96 17.33
C ASN A 363 10.54 8.81 16.41
N GLN A 364 10.60 7.73 15.65
CA GLN A 364 11.71 7.48 14.71
C GLN A 364 11.23 6.83 13.42
N THR A 365 11.93 7.09 12.33
CA THR A 365 11.74 6.36 11.07
C THR A 365 12.27 4.94 11.22
N LEU A 366 11.46 3.93 10.88
CA LEU A 366 11.93 2.55 10.78
C LEU A 366 12.64 2.35 9.44
N PRO A 367 13.67 1.50 9.37
CA PRO A 367 14.33 1.15 8.11
C PRO A 367 13.49 0.15 7.30
N ILE A 368 12.22 0.51 7.03
CA ILE A 368 11.30 -0.22 6.18
C ILE A 368 10.52 0.75 5.30
N GLN A 369 10.47 0.42 4.01
CA GLN A 369 9.66 1.11 3.03
C GLN A 369 8.26 0.50 2.98
N VAL A 370 7.26 1.34 2.83
CA VAL A 370 5.87 0.94 2.67
C VAL A 370 5.42 1.25 1.25
N VAL A 371 4.96 0.22 0.56
CA VAL A 371 4.37 0.31 -0.77
C VAL A 371 2.87 0.06 -0.64
N PRO A 372 2.03 1.11 -0.64
CA PRO A 372 0.60 0.95 -0.44
C PRO A 372 -0.07 0.33 -1.67
N PHE A 373 -1.16 -0.41 -1.43
CA PHE A 373 -2.05 -0.89 -2.49
C PHE A 373 -3.44 -0.28 -2.31
N SER A 374 -4.18 -0.14 -3.41
CA SER A 374 -5.52 0.47 -3.39
C SER A 374 -6.62 -0.41 -3.98
N TYR A 375 -6.25 -1.51 -4.63
CA TYR A 375 -7.18 -2.44 -5.26
C TYR A 375 -6.83 -3.89 -4.92
N MET A 376 -7.83 -4.65 -4.48
CA MET A 376 -7.73 -6.08 -4.23
C MET A 376 -9.00 -6.77 -4.74
N ASP A 377 -8.84 -7.83 -5.52
CA ASP A 377 -9.96 -8.61 -6.07
C ASP A 377 -10.88 -9.17 -4.97
N ALA A 378 -10.33 -9.64 -3.85
CA ALA A 378 -11.11 -10.13 -2.71
C ALA A 378 -12.07 -9.07 -2.16
N ASN A 379 -11.65 -7.80 -2.08
CA ASN A 379 -12.53 -6.70 -1.67
C ASN A 379 -13.65 -6.51 -2.70
N ALA A 380 -13.30 -6.42 -3.98
CA ALA A 380 -14.28 -6.22 -5.05
C ALA A 380 -15.31 -7.36 -5.09
N ILE A 381 -14.87 -8.61 -4.94
CA ILE A 381 -15.70 -9.81 -5.02
C ILE A 381 -16.58 -9.99 -3.78
N PHE A 382 -15.99 -9.97 -2.58
CA PHE A 382 -16.68 -10.45 -1.37
C PHE A 382 -17.19 -9.33 -0.47
N GLU A 383 -16.45 -8.23 -0.37
CA GLU A 383 -16.75 -7.14 0.56
C GLU A 383 -17.69 -6.11 -0.10
N GLU A 384 -17.31 -5.65 -1.29
CA GLU A 384 -18.07 -4.67 -2.09
C GLU A 384 -19.10 -5.35 -3.02
N LYS A 385 -18.91 -6.65 -3.32
CA LYS A 385 -19.84 -7.48 -4.13
C LYS A 385 -20.11 -6.88 -5.51
N LEU A 386 -19.07 -6.36 -6.14
CA LEU A 386 -19.13 -5.72 -7.43
C LEU A 386 -19.37 -6.74 -8.54
N SER A 387 -20.07 -6.31 -9.60
CA SER A 387 -19.99 -6.98 -10.90
C SER A 387 -18.63 -6.72 -11.52
N THR A 388 -18.20 -7.56 -12.48
CA THR A 388 -16.93 -7.34 -13.20
C THR A 388 -16.90 -5.99 -13.92
N THR A 389 -18.04 -5.50 -14.42
CA THR A 389 -18.17 -4.17 -15.01
C THR A 389 -17.95 -3.06 -13.99
N ALA A 390 -18.57 -3.14 -12.81
CA ALA A 390 -18.37 -2.14 -11.75
C ALA A 390 -16.93 -2.18 -11.20
N ALA A 391 -16.36 -3.38 -11.11
CA ALA A 391 -14.96 -3.58 -10.73
C ALA A 391 -13.99 -2.95 -11.74
N MET A 392 -14.23 -3.09 -13.05
CA MET A 392 -13.43 -2.42 -14.09
C MET A 392 -13.53 -0.89 -13.99
N GLN A 393 -14.74 -0.37 -13.76
CA GLN A 393 -14.96 1.08 -13.58
C GLN A 393 -14.21 1.61 -12.35
N GLN A 394 -14.28 0.89 -11.22
CA GLN A 394 -13.54 1.25 -10.01
C GLN A 394 -12.02 1.21 -10.26
N ALA A 395 -11.53 0.16 -10.92
CA ALA A 395 -10.12 0.01 -11.26
C ALA A 395 -9.64 1.17 -12.17
N ALA A 396 -10.39 1.50 -13.22
CA ALA A 396 -10.07 2.61 -14.12
C ALA A 396 -10.06 3.98 -13.39
N ALA A 397 -11.05 4.23 -12.54
CA ALA A 397 -11.10 5.47 -11.75
C ALA A 397 -9.90 5.59 -10.80
N GLN A 398 -9.53 4.51 -10.12
CA GLN A 398 -8.33 4.50 -9.26
C GLN A 398 -7.04 4.67 -10.06
N GLN A 399 -6.91 3.97 -11.18
CA GLN A 399 -5.74 4.07 -12.06
C GLN A 399 -5.55 5.51 -12.55
N GLN A 400 -6.62 6.18 -13.00
CA GLN A 400 -6.56 7.56 -13.46
C GLN A 400 -6.09 8.52 -12.35
N LEU A 401 -6.57 8.33 -11.12
CA LEU A 401 -6.12 9.12 -9.96
C LEU A 401 -4.63 8.89 -9.68
N VAL A 402 -4.17 7.64 -9.70
CA VAL A 402 -2.74 7.34 -9.49
C VAL A 402 -1.87 7.91 -10.62
N GLN A 403 -2.35 7.86 -11.85
CA GLN A 403 -1.66 8.44 -13.00
C GLN A 403 -1.55 9.97 -12.87
N GLN A 404 -2.64 10.65 -12.49
CA GLN A 404 -2.62 12.10 -12.27
C GLN A 404 -1.54 12.52 -11.26
N VAL A 405 -1.31 11.71 -10.23
CA VAL A 405 -0.32 12.01 -9.18
C VAL A 405 1.07 11.41 -9.43
N GLY A 406 1.29 10.77 -10.59
CA GLY A 406 2.55 10.12 -10.95
C GLY A 406 2.99 9.03 -9.96
N GLY A 407 2.03 8.27 -9.42
CA GLY A 407 2.27 7.22 -8.44
C GLY A 407 2.42 5.82 -9.05
N THR A 408 2.61 4.83 -8.17
CA THR A 408 2.56 3.41 -8.52
C THR A 408 1.21 2.85 -8.08
N TRP A 409 0.41 2.39 -9.04
CA TRP A 409 -0.83 1.69 -8.74
C TRP A 409 -0.49 0.24 -8.44
N VAL A 410 -0.72 -0.20 -7.21
CA VAL A 410 -0.43 -1.57 -6.77
C VAL A 410 -1.74 -2.29 -6.58
N THR A 411 -1.89 -3.42 -7.27
CA THR A 411 -3.11 -4.24 -7.23
C THR A 411 -2.81 -5.64 -6.72
N ILE A 412 -3.77 -6.22 -6.00
CA ILE A 412 -3.69 -7.59 -5.48
C ILE A 412 -4.70 -8.45 -6.23
N ALA A 413 -4.21 -9.57 -6.78
CA ALA A 413 -5.06 -10.64 -7.25
C ALA A 413 -4.67 -11.97 -6.58
N HIS A 414 -5.65 -12.80 -6.26
CA HIS A 414 -5.39 -14.12 -5.68
C HIS A 414 -5.52 -15.19 -6.75
N ASN A 415 -4.56 -16.13 -6.76
CA ASN A 415 -4.54 -17.21 -7.75
C ASN A 415 -5.88 -17.98 -7.83
N HIS A 416 -6.51 -18.22 -6.69
CA HIS A 416 -7.74 -18.98 -6.60
C HIS A 416 -9.01 -18.22 -7.05
N PHE A 417 -8.91 -16.91 -7.32
CA PHE A 417 -9.96 -16.11 -7.98
C PHE A 417 -9.72 -15.90 -9.48
N LEU A 418 -8.60 -16.43 -10.01
CA LEU A 418 -8.22 -16.35 -11.42
C LEU A 418 -8.33 -17.70 -12.15
N THR A 419 -9.10 -18.63 -11.58
CA THR A 419 -9.27 -19.97 -12.16
C THR A 419 -10.12 -19.96 -13.42
N ALA A 420 -9.93 -20.96 -14.29
CA ALA A 420 -10.80 -21.19 -15.46
C ALA A 420 -12.13 -21.88 -15.10
N THR A 421 -12.55 -21.86 -13.83
CA THR A 421 -13.84 -22.41 -13.41
C THR A 421 -14.96 -21.43 -13.75
N ALA A 422 -16.19 -21.92 -13.97
CA ALA A 422 -17.32 -21.07 -14.33
C ALA A 422 -17.57 -19.90 -13.35
N GLU A 423 -17.30 -20.11 -12.05
CA GLU A 423 -17.44 -19.08 -11.00
C GLU A 423 -16.47 -17.91 -11.18
N TYR A 424 -15.21 -18.19 -11.50
CA TYR A 424 -14.14 -17.19 -11.54
C TYR A 424 -13.68 -16.81 -12.95
N MET A 425 -14.21 -17.45 -14.00
CA MET A 425 -13.92 -17.11 -15.38
C MET A 425 -14.18 -15.62 -15.68
N PRO A 426 -15.31 -15.02 -15.26
CA PRO A 426 -15.54 -13.58 -15.47
C PRO A 426 -14.43 -12.70 -14.86
N TRP A 427 -13.95 -13.05 -13.67
CA TRP A 427 -12.87 -12.34 -12.97
C TRP A 427 -11.50 -12.55 -13.62
N ARG A 428 -11.21 -13.76 -14.11
CA ARG A 428 -10.03 -14.03 -14.93
C ARG A 428 -10.02 -13.22 -16.22
N ASN A 429 -11.18 -13.07 -16.87
CA ASN A 429 -11.31 -12.25 -18.07
C ASN A 429 -11.18 -10.77 -17.78
N LEU A 430 -11.80 -10.27 -16.71
CA LEU A 430 -11.59 -8.91 -16.22
C LEU A 430 -10.10 -8.65 -16.00
N TYR A 431 -9.37 -9.57 -15.38
CA TYR A 431 -7.93 -9.40 -15.16
C TYR A 431 -7.12 -9.28 -16.46
N LYS A 432 -7.47 -10.07 -17.49
CA LYS A 432 -6.88 -9.93 -18.84
C LYS A 432 -7.17 -8.57 -19.44
N GLU A 433 -8.40 -8.09 -19.30
CA GLU A 433 -8.81 -6.77 -19.78
C GLU A 433 -8.03 -5.66 -19.07
N MET A 434 -7.95 -5.71 -17.74
CA MET A 434 -7.10 -4.80 -16.95
C MET A 434 -5.65 -4.81 -17.44
N LEU A 435 -5.09 -6.00 -17.73
CA LEU A 435 -3.75 -6.11 -18.30
C LEU A 435 -3.59 -5.39 -19.63
N GLN A 436 -4.55 -5.55 -20.52
CA GLN A 436 -4.56 -4.93 -21.84
C GLN A 436 -4.79 -3.42 -21.77
N THR A 437 -5.62 -2.95 -20.84
CA THR A 437 -5.98 -1.54 -20.69
C THR A 437 -4.92 -0.74 -19.93
N PHE A 438 -4.32 -1.31 -18.89
CA PHE A 438 -3.44 -0.58 -17.96
C PHE A 438 -1.96 -0.97 -18.01
N GLY A 439 -1.62 -2.08 -18.67
CA GLY A 439 -0.26 -2.60 -18.77
C GLY A 439 0.54 -2.15 -20.00
N GLY A 440 0.00 -1.22 -20.79
CA GLY A 440 0.61 -0.67 -22.00
C GLY A 440 1.25 0.69 -21.80
#